data_AF-A0A2G6W0X2-F1
#
_entry.id   AF-A0A2G6W0X2-F1
#
_cell.length_a   1.000
_cell.length_b   1.000
_cell.length_c   1.000
_cell.angle_alpha   90.00
_cell.angle_beta   90.00
_cell.angle_gamma   90.00
#
_symmetry.space_group_name_H-M   'P 1'
#
loop_
_entity.id
_entity.type
_entity.pdbx_description
1 polymer ?
#
loop_
_entity_poly.entity_id
_entity_poly.type
_entity_poly.pdbx_seq_one_letter_code
_entity_poly.pdbx_strand_id
1 'polypeptide(L)'
;MKKIKLFFFVFIFISCSQKEKIIEGDLAFKSVDISNYYGLDQKSIDKFEKELDSMRQIKNPSANDVSVLNYFDALKKYNVIKSPWIRLKIKDSIRKVYLKENDFKKLKNYNSNDLILNNKKVALKMNIETRGNKIYYCKELISVKEVYGETYTSK
;
A
#
# COMPACT_ATOMS: atom_id res chain seq x y z
N MET A 1 41.96 -39.29 -23.04
CA MET A 1 40.57 -38.84 -23.33
C MET A 1 39.89 -38.48 -22.00
N LYS A 2 39.86 -37.20 -21.61
CA LYS A 2 39.17 -36.73 -20.38
C LYS A 2 37.86 -36.08 -20.80
N LYS A 3 36.72 -36.72 -20.48
CA LYS A 3 35.38 -36.18 -20.74
C LYS A 3 35.02 -35.21 -19.60
N ILE A 4 35.04 -33.91 -19.88
CA ILE A 4 34.50 -32.88 -19.00
C ILE A 4 32.97 -32.94 -19.10
N LYS A 5 32.31 -33.35 -18.03
CA LYS A 5 30.85 -33.27 -17.92
C LYS A 5 30.48 -31.83 -17.55
N LEU A 6 30.00 -31.08 -18.53
CA LEU A 6 29.46 -29.73 -18.35
C LEU A 6 28.10 -29.84 -17.62
N PHE A 7 28.06 -29.45 -16.35
CA PHE A 7 26.84 -29.43 -15.56
C PHE A 7 26.09 -28.14 -15.85
N PHE A 8 25.06 -28.19 -16.70
CA PHE A 8 24.23 -27.04 -17.06
C PHE A 8 23.22 -26.79 -15.94
N PHE A 9 23.53 -25.86 -15.04
CA PHE A 9 22.64 -25.44 -13.97
C PHE A 9 21.60 -24.47 -14.54
N VAL A 10 20.43 -24.98 -14.92
CA VAL A 10 19.31 -24.16 -15.39
C VAL A 10 18.71 -23.45 -14.17
N PHE A 11 19.07 -22.17 -13.99
CA PHE A 11 18.35 -21.27 -13.09
C PHE A 11 16.98 -20.96 -13.71
N ILE A 12 15.96 -21.73 -13.32
CA ILE A 12 14.57 -21.37 -13.57
C ILE A 12 14.25 -20.21 -12.63
N PHE A 13 14.46 -18.98 -13.09
CA PHE A 13 13.91 -17.80 -12.45
C PHE A 13 12.38 -17.88 -12.58
N ILE A 14 11.74 -18.40 -11.54
CA ILE A 14 10.30 -18.31 -11.35
C ILE A 14 10.00 -16.81 -11.17
N SER A 15 9.79 -16.12 -12.30
CA SER A 15 9.31 -14.74 -12.29
C SER A 15 7.91 -14.75 -11.71
N CYS A 16 7.79 -14.31 -10.45
CA CYS A 16 6.51 -14.07 -9.82
C CYS A 16 5.83 -12.95 -10.60
N SER A 17 4.85 -13.28 -11.45
CA SER A 17 4.18 -12.31 -12.32
C SER A 17 3.43 -11.28 -11.47
N GLN A 18 4.01 -10.08 -11.34
CA GLN A 18 3.30 -8.94 -10.78
C GLN A 18 2.13 -8.61 -11.70
N LYS A 19 0.90 -8.73 -11.19
CA LYS A 19 -0.30 -8.38 -11.96
C LYS A 19 -0.48 -6.87 -11.88
N GLU A 20 -0.16 -6.21 -12.97
CA GLU A 20 -0.47 -4.80 -13.21
C GLU A 20 -1.89 -4.66 -13.75
N LYS A 21 -2.62 -3.64 -13.27
CA LYS A 21 -3.96 -3.33 -13.76
C LYS A 21 -4.25 -1.85 -13.60
N ILE A 22 -4.84 -1.26 -14.64
CA ILE A 22 -5.43 0.07 -14.55
C ILE A 22 -6.73 -0.02 -13.76
N ILE A 23 -6.81 0.75 -12.68
CA ILE A 23 -7.96 0.83 -11.80
C ILE A 23 -8.46 2.28 -11.73
N GLU A 24 -9.77 2.42 -11.72
CA GLU A 24 -10.48 3.68 -11.49
C GLU A 24 -11.23 3.59 -10.16
N GLY A 25 -11.24 4.69 -9.41
CA GLY A 25 -11.92 4.79 -8.13
C GLY A 25 -11.84 6.19 -7.55
N ASP A 26 -12.48 6.40 -6.42
CA ASP A 26 -12.58 7.70 -5.78
C ASP A 26 -11.64 7.79 -4.56
N LEU A 27 -11.04 8.96 -4.33
CA LEU A 27 -10.28 9.23 -3.10
C LEU A 27 -11.22 9.16 -1.90
N ALA A 28 -10.86 8.33 -0.92
CA ALA A 28 -11.61 8.17 0.32
C ALA A 28 -10.85 8.81 1.49
N PHE A 29 -11.57 9.52 2.34
CA PHE A 29 -11.02 10.19 3.51
C PHE A 29 -11.35 9.43 4.80
N LYS A 30 -10.46 9.50 5.79
CA LYS A 30 -10.70 9.00 7.15
C LYS A 30 -10.21 10.01 8.17
N SER A 31 -10.95 10.13 9.28
CA SER A 31 -10.69 11.11 10.33
C SER A 31 -9.38 10.87 11.09
N VAL A 32 -8.96 9.61 11.29
CA VAL A 32 -7.72 9.26 12.01
C VAL A 32 -7.06 8.01 11.43
N ASP A 33 -5.76 8.08 11.16
CA ASP A 33 -4.95 6.90 10.87
C ASP A 33 -3.55 6.96 11.50
N ILE A 34 -3.28 6.01 12.40
CA ILE A 34 -2.07 5.97 13.24
C ILE A 34 -1.10 4.87 12.75
N SER A 35 -1.42 4.22 11.61
CA SER A 35 -0.72 3.02 11.13
C SER A 35 0.10 3.27 9.86
N ASN A 36 1.09 4.15 9.94
CA ASN A 36 1.99 4.47 8.82
C ASN A 36 3.39 4.88 9.30
N TYR A 37 4.45 4.34 8.69
CA TYR A 37 5.83 4.81 8.96
C TYR A 37 6.16 6.08 8.20
N TYR A 38 5.40 6.40 7.15
CA TYR A 38 5.61 7.62 6.40
C TYR A 38 5.51 8.85 7.30
N GLY A 39 6.54 9.69 7.27
CA GLY A 39 6.64 10.91 8.07
C GLY A 39 7.01 10.70 9.55
N LEU A 40 7.21 9.45 10.01
CA LEU A 40 7.69 9.19 11.36
C LEU A 40 9.21 9.41 11.49
N ASP A 41 9.64 9.92 12.63
CA ASP A 41 11.05 9.97 13.01
C ASP A 41 11.59 8.56 13.36
N GLN A 42 12.91 8.41 13.37
CA GLN A 42 13.55 7.11 13.60
C GLN A 42 13.24 6.53 14.99
N LYS A 43 13.13 7.37 16.04
CA LYS A 43 12.82 6.91 17.40
C LYS A 43 11.40 6.33 17.46
N SER A 44 10.46 6.94 16.76
CA SER A 44 9.08 6.43 16.62
C SER A 44 9.04 5.10 15.87
N ILE A 45 9.82 4.98 14.79
CA ILE A 45 9.96 3.73 14.04
C ILE A 45 10.55 2.63 14.93
N ASP A 46 11.66 2.90 15.63
CA ASP A 46 12.34 1.92 16.48
C ASP A 46 11.44 1.42 17.62
N LYS A 47 10.63 2.32 18.20
CA LYS A 47 9.64 1.94 19.21
C LYS A 47 8.61 0.96 18.64
N PHE A 48 8.07 1.24 17.46
CA PHE A 48 7.08 0.36 16.82
C PHE A 48 7.71 -0.98 16.41
N GLU A 49 8.94 -0.97 15.91
CA GLU A 49 9.69 -2.19 15.60
C GLU A 49 9.88 -3.08 16.83
N LYS A 50 10.18 -2.47 17.99
CA LYS A 50 10.28 -3.21 19.26
C LYS A 50 8.96 -3.84 19.68
N GLU A 51 7.83 -3.18 19.40
CA GLU A 51 6.50 -3.75 19.66
C GLU A 51 6.21 -4.95 18.75
N LEU A 52 6.57 -4.87 17.46
CA LEU A 52 6.49 -6.01 16.54
C LEU A 52 7.40 -7.16 16.98
N ASP A 53 8.63 -6.87 17.40
CA ASP A 53 9.57 -7.90 17.89
C ASP A 53 9.05 -8.59 19.13
N SER A 54 8.45 -7.85 20.06
CA SER A 54 7.82 -8.41 21.26
C SER A 54 6.65 -9.32 20.88
N MET A 55 5.85 -8.94 19.88
CA MET A 55 4.75 -9.76 19.36
C MET A 55 5.26 -11.07 18.73
N ARG A 56 6.42 -11.08 18.07
CA ARG A 56 7.05 -12.30 17.52
C ARG A 56 7.46 -13.31 18.59
N GLN A 57 7.67 -12.88 19.84
CA GLN A 57 8.07 -13.76 20.95
C GLN A 57 6.89 -14.40 21.70
N ILE A 58 5.64 -14.09 21.31
CA ILE A 58 4.46 -14.70 21.93
C ILE A 58 4.42 -16.19 21.57
N LYS A 59 4.41 -17.07 22.59
CA LYS A 59 4.45 -18.54 22.40
C LYS A 59 3.25 -19.09 21.62
N ASN A 60 2.06 -18.51 21.82
CA ASN A 60 0.80 -18.88 21.17
C ASN A 60 0.11 -17.61 20.66
N PRO A 61 0.57 -17.02 19.54
CA PRO A 61 0.03 -15.76 19.05
C PRO A 61 -1.40 -15.96 18.54
N SER A 62 -2.25 -14.95 18.72
CA SER A 62 -3.58 -14.97 18.12
C SER A 62 -3.49 -14.88 16.60
N ALA A 63 -4.56 -15.26 15.89
CA ALA A 63 -4.64 -15.08 14.44
C ALA A 63 -4.48 -13.60 14.03
N ASN A 64 -4.89 -12.67 14.89
CA ASN A 64 -4.71 -11.24 14.66
C ASN A 64 -3.23 -10.84 14.76
N ASP A 65 -2.51 -11.31 15.78
CA ASP A 65 -1.08 -11.03 15.95
C ASP A 65 -0.29 -11.51 14.73
N VAL A 66 -0.57 -12.75 14.29
CA VAL A 66 0.03 -13.32 13.08
C VAL A 66 -0.32 -12.49 11.85
N SER A 67 -1.56 -12.03 11.72
CA SER A 67 -2.00 -11.18 10.59
C SER A 67 -1.29 -9.82 10.58
N VAL A 68 -1.12 -9.18 11.74
CA VAL A 68 -0.40 -7.91 11.89
C VAL A 68 1.06 -8.07 11.51
N LEU A 69 1.75 -9.08 12.05
CA LEU A 69 3.15 -9.38 11.72
C LEU A 69 3.33 -9.62 10.23
N ASN A 70 2.52 -10.51 9.65
CA ASN A 70 2.58 -10.82 8.22
C ASN A 70 2.33 -9.58 7.35
N TYR A 71 1.45 -8.68 7.77
CA TYR A 71 1.21 -7.43 7.06
C TYR A 71 2.44 -6.53 7.05
N PHE A 72 3.04 -6.26 8.22
CA PHE A 72 4.23 -5.41 8.29
C PHE A 72 5.46 -6.04 7.63
N ASP A 73 5.66 -7.35 7.78
CA ASP A 73 6.74 -8.07 7.11
C ASP A 73 6.58 -8.01 5.59
N ALA A 74 5.35 -8.10 5.07
CA ALA A 74 5.08 -7.90 3.65
C ALA A 74 5.41 -6.46 3.20
N LEU A 75 5.05 -5.44 3.99
CA LEU A 75 5.39 -4.05 3.66
C LEU A 75 6.90 -3.82 3.57
N LYS A 76 7.68 -4.43 4.48
CA LYS A 76 9.15 -4.40 4.46
C LYS A 76 9.70 -5.13 3.25
N LYS A 77 9.25 -6.38 3.04
CA LYS A 77 9.68 -7.23 1.91
C LYS A 77 9.52 -6.53 0.56
N TYR A 78 8.45 -5.75 0.40
CA TYR A 78 8.16 -5.04 -0.85
C TYR A 78 8.62 -3.57 -0.86
N ASN A 79 9.39 -3.15 0.15
CA ASN A 79 9.96 -1.80 0.29
C ASN A 79 8.90 -0.67 0.24
N VAL A 80 7.69 -0.93 0.75
CA VAL A 80 6.59 0.05 0.78
C VAL A 80 6.27 0.55 2.19
N ILE A 81 6.92 0.01 3.23
CA ILE A 81 6.58 0.34 4.62
C ILE A 81 6.67 1.84 4.93
N LYS A 82 7.64 2.55 4.34
CA LYS A 82 7.82 4.01 4.47
C LYS A 82 7.09 4.82 3.39
N SER A 83 6.37 4.18 2.47
CA SER A 83 5.65 4.89 1.41
C SER A 83 4.38 5.53 1.95
N PRO A 84 4.03 6.75 1.52
CA PRO A 84 2.70 7.28 1.78
C PRO A 84 1.64 6.39 1.13
N TRP A 85 0.42 6.43 1.67
CA TRP A 85 -0.71 5.68 1.12
C TRP A 85 -1.99 6.50 1.19
N ILE A 86 -2.96 6.13 0.34
CA ILE A 86 -4.32 6.66 0.34
C ILE A 86 -5.34 5.54 0.49
N ARG A 87 -6.59 5.89 0.78
CA ARG A 87 -7.73 5.00 0.56
C ARG A 87 -8.33 5.27 -0.80
N LEU A 88 -8.49 4.22 -1.59
CA LEU A 88 -9.16 4.24 -2.89
C LEU A 88 -10.47 3.47 -2.76
N LYS A 89 -11.60 4.14 -2.96
CA LYS A 89 -12.93 3.53 -3.03
C LYS A 89 -13.15 3.00 -4.45
N ILE A 90 -13.32 1.69 -4.59
CA ILE A 90 -13.57 1.00 -5.86
C ILE A 90 -14.86 0.21 -5.70
N LYS A 91 -15.92 0.61 -6.41
CA LYS A 91 -17.27 0.01 -6.30
C LYS A 91 -17.64 -0.16 -4.82
N ASP A 92 -17.87 -1.38 -4.36
CA ASP A 92 -18.30 -1.70 -2.99
C ASP A 92 -17.16 -1.90 -1.99
N SER A 93 -15.91 -1.63 -2.39
CA SER A 93 -14.73 -1.90 -1.55
C SER A 93 -13.81 -0.70 -1.41
N ILE A 94 -13.04 -0.66 -0.32
CA ILE A 94 -11.96 0.31 -0.12
C ILE A 94 -10.64 -0.45 -0.09
N ARG A 95 -9.63 0.12 -0.75
CA ARG A 95 -8.27 -0.42 -0.78
C ARG A 95 -7.29 0.63 -0.27
N LYS A 96 -6.33 0.18 0.54
CA LYS A 96 -5.15 0.97 0.87
C LYS A 96 -4.18 0.86 -0.31
N VAL A 97 -3.83 1.99 -0.92
CA VAL A 97 -2.92 2.06 -2.06
C VAL A 97 -1.70 2.87 -1.67
N TYR A 98 -0.53 2.25 -1.75
CA TYR A 98 0.77 2.89 -1.49
C TYR A 98 1.25 3.63 -2.74
N LEU A 99 1.89 4.78 -2.57
CA LEU A 99 2.34 5.63 -3.68
C LEU A 99 3.76 6.10 -3.48
N LYS A 100 4.36 6.62 -4.56
CA LYS A 100 5.53 7.48 -4.47
C LYS A 100 5.12 8.84 -3.88
N GLU A 101 6.08 9.46 -3.21
CA GLU A 101 5.94 10.79 -2.62
C GLU A 101 5.41 11.84 -3.60
N ASN A 102 5.93 11.85 -4.83
CA ASN A 102 5.53 12.83 -5.84
C ASN A 102 4.07 12.69 -6.26
N ASP A 103 3.54 11.48 -6.31
CA ASP A 103 2.12 11.25 -6.61
C ASP A 103 1.24 11.55 -5.41
N PHE A 104 1.68 11.19 -4.20
CA PHE A 104 0.98 11.55 -2.97
C PHE A 104 0.86 13.07 -2.77
N LYS A 105 1.89 13.85 -3.11
CA LYS A 105 1.88 15.32 -3.07
C LYS A 105 0.80 15.94 -3.96
N LYS A 106 0.39 15.29 -5.06
CA LYS A 106 -0.72 15.74 -5.90
C LYS A 106 -2.09 15.58 -5.22
N LEU A 107 -2.17 14.68 -4.23
CA LEU A 107 -3.41 14.32 -3.54
C LEU A 107 -3.53 14.97 -2.16
N LYS A 108 -2.42 15.32 -1.51
CA LYS A 108 -2.41 15.83 -0.12
C LYS A 108 -3.17 17.14 0.09
N ASN A 109 -3.41 17.91 -0.97
CA ASN A 109 -4.04 19.22 -0.88
C ASN A 109 -5.57 19.16 -0.93
N TYR A 110 -6.15 17.99 -1.24
CA TYR A 110 -7.61 17.83 -1.21
C TYR A 110 -8.10 17.78 0.23
N ASN A 111 -9.05 18.65 0.55
CA ASN A 111 -9.72 18.70 1.83
C ASN A 111 -11.12 18.07 1.72
N SER A 112 -11.44 17.13 2.60
CA SER A 112 -12.74 16.46 2.57
C SER A 112 -13.91 17.41 2.83
N ASN A 113 -13.74 18.38 3.72
CA ASN A 113 -14.81 19.32 4.06
C ASN A 113 -15.14 20.21 2.87
N ASP A 114 -14.11 20.73 2.18
CA ASP A 114 -14.31 21.56 0.99
C ASP A 114 -15.01 20.77 -0.12
N LEU A 115 -14.60 19.52 -0.35
CA LEU A 115 -15.23 18.66 -1.35
C LEU A 115 -16.70 18.36 -0.99
N ILE A 116 -17.00 18.07 0.27
CA ILE A 116 -18.38 17.82 0.75
C ILE A 116 -19.25 19.07 0.58
N LEU A 117 -18.77 20.24 1.02
CA LEU A 117 -19.50 21.51 0.91
C LEU A 117 -19.85 21.88 -0.53
N ASN A 118 -19.00 21.48 -1.48
CA ASN A 118 -19.19 21.76 -2.91
C ASN A 118 -19.88 20.62 -3.67
N ASN A 119 -20.30 19.53 -3.00
CA ASN A 119 -20.79 18.28 -3.60
C ASN A 119 -19.87 17.74 -4.72
N LYS A 120 -18.58 17.70 -4.43
CA LYS A 120 -17.55 17.19 -5.32
C LYS A 120 -16.83 16.00 -4.68
N LYS A 121 -16.13 15.25 -5.53
CA LYS A 121 -15.23 14.15 -5.16
C LYS A 121 -14.00 14.14 -6.07
N VAL A 122 -12.98 13.39 -5.68
CA VAL A 122 -11.75 13.25 -6.47
C VAL A 122 -11.72 11.86 -7.11
N ALA A 123 -11.93 11.81 -8.41
CA ALA A 123 -11.80 10.62 -9.24
C ALA A 123 -10.34 10.39 -9.63
N LEU A 124 -9.87 9.16 -9.42
CA LEU A 124 -8.50 8.73 -9.65
C LEU A 124 -8.44 7.62 -10.68
N LYS A 125 -7.42 7.67 -11.53
CA LYS A 125 -7.01 6.57 -12.42
C LYS A 125 -5.57 6.22 -12.15
N MET A 126 -5.29 4.96 -11.86
CA MET A 126 -3.98 4.50 -11.41
C MET A 126 -3.56 3.21 -12.10
N ASN A 127 -2.28 3.08 -12.43
CA ASN A 127 -1.68 1.78 -12.71
C ASN A 127 -1.27 1.13 -11.38
N ILE A 128 -2.00 0.09 -10.99
CA ILE A 128 -1.81 -0.62 -9.74
C ILE A 128 -1.06 -1.93 -9.99
N GLU A 129 0.02 -2.09 -9.26
CA GLU A 129 0.79 -3.33 -9.14
C GLU A 129 0.41 -4.01 -7.81
N THR A 130 -0.04 -5.26 -7.88
CA THR A 130 -0.27 -6.05 -6.67
C THR A 130 1.00 -6.79 -6.28
N ARG A 131 1.52 -6.48 -5.09
CA ARG A 131 2.70 -7.13 -4.50
C ARG A 131 2.28 -8.13 -3.44
N GLY A 132 2.51 -9.41 -3.69
CA GLY A 132 1.96 -10.49 -2.85
C GLY A 132 0.43 -10.51 -2.90
N ASN A 133 -0.21 -10.84 -1.77
CA ASN A 133 -1.66 -11.09 -1.75
C ASN A 133 -2.51 -9.85 -1.43
N LYS A 134 -1.93 -8.79 -0.82
CA LYS A 134 -2.71 -7.68 -0.24
C LYS A 134 -2.09 -6.29 -0.33
N ILE A 135 -0.89 -6.14 -0.93
CA ILE A 135 -0.24 -4.83 -1.05
C ILE A 135 -0.54 -4.27 -2.44
N TYR A 136 -1.29 -3.18 -2.49
CA TYR A 136 -1.58 -2.45 -3.72
C TYR A 136 -0.62 -1.26 -3.80
N TYR A 137 0.22 -1.25 -4.83
CA TYR A 137 1.18 -0.19 -5.08
C TYR A 137 0.84 0.55 -6.38
N CYS A 138 0.78 1.87 -6.32
CA CYS A 138 0.60 2.72 -7.48
C CYS A 138 1.94 2.90 -8.19
N LYS A 139 2.14 2.22 -9.33
CA LYS A 139 3.32 2.45 -10.18
C LYS A 139 3.27 3.83 -10.82
N GLU A 140 2.07 4.25 -11.18
CA GLU A 140 1.79 5.51 -11.86
C GLU A 140 0.38 6.03 -11.54
N LEU A 141 0.31 7.28 -11.10
CA LEU A 141 -0.93 8.04 -11.01
C LEU A 141 -1.25 8.68 -12.36
N ILE A 142 -2.13 8.03 -13.11
CA ILE A 142 -2.48 8.38 -14.50
C ILE A 142 -3.36 9.64 -14.55
N SER A 143 -4.33 9.76 -13.65
CA SER A 143 -5.25 10.91 -13.64
C SER A 143 -5.74 11.23 -12.23
N VAL A 144 -5.93 12.52 -11.99
CA VAL A 144 -6.59 13.10 -10.81
C VAL A 144 -7.59 14.13 -11.31
N LYS A 145 -8.87 13.96 -11.00
CA LYS A 145 -9.93 14.87 -11.43
C LYS A 145 -10.89 15.15 -10.30
N GLU A 146 -11.16 16.41 -10.06
CA GLU A 146 -12.28 16.84 -9.23
C GLU A 146 -13.56 16.81 -10.09
N VAL A 147 -14.57 16.09 -9.65
CA VAL A 147 -15.84 15.90 -10.37
C VAL A 147 -17.02 16.04 -9.42
N TYR A 148 -18.21 16.32 -9.97
CA TYR A 148 -19.43 16.34 -9.17
C TYR A 148 -19.74 14.96 -8.60
N GLY A 149 -20.19 14.92 -7.34
CA GLY A 149 -20.60 13.70 -6.67
C GLY A 149 -20.18 13.66 -5.20
N GLU A 150 -20.73 12.69 -4.48
CA GLU A 150 -20.52 12.55 -3.04
C GLU A 150 -19.07 12.15 -2.71
N THR A 151 -18.44 12.89 -1.80
CA THR A 151 -17.15 12.53 -1.22
C THR A 151 -17.31 11.39 -0.23
N TYR A 152 -16.55 10.32 -0.43
CA TYR A 152 -16.56 9.19 0.50
C TYR A 152 -15.73 9.49 1.75
N THR A 153 -16.37 9.41 2.91
CA THR A 153 -15.71 9.44 4.22
C THR A 153 -15.97 8.14 4.98
N SER A 154 -14.92 7.51 5.51
CA SER A 154 -15.06 6.40 6.45
C SER A 154 -14.87 6.90 7.88
N LYS A 155 -15.70 6.43 8.81
CA LYS A 155 -15.47 6.55 10.25
C LYS A 155 -14.18 5.83 10.67
#